data_AF-A0AAV5HNX5-F1
#
_entry.id   AF-A0AAV5HNX5-F1
#
_cell.length_a   1.000
_cell.length_b   1.000
_cell.length_c   1.000
_cell.angle_alpha   90.00
_cell.angle_beta   90.00
_cell.angle_gamma   90.00
#
_symmetry.space_group_name_H-M   'P 1'
#
loop_
_entity.id
_entity.type
_entity.pdbx_description
1 polymer ?
#
loop_
_entity_poly.entity_id
_entity_poly.type
_entity_poly.pdbx_seq_one_letter_code
_entity_poly.pdbx_strand_id
1 'polypeptide(L)'
;MTSMNVPEPVMSLAVQPVSKDSGGQFSKALNRFQKEDPTFRVGLDPESGQTIIPGMGELHLDIYVERIRREYKVEATVGKPCVNFRETITQRAEFDYLHKKQSGGQGQYGRVIGYVEPLPPGSPTKFEFENMLVGQAIPSSFIPAIEKGFKEAANSGSLIEHPVENIRVVLTDGASHAVDCSELAFKLAAIYGLLTVLHGRKACDIRTYYVG
;
A
#
# COMPACT_ATOMS: atom_id res chain seq x y z
N MET A 1 25.20 -19.03 -25.49
CA MET A 1 23.80 -19.31 -25.12
C MET A 1 22.97 -18.18 -25.70
N THR A 2 22.22 -18.46 -26.75
CA THR A 2 21.40 -17.46 -27.44
C THR A 2 20.33 -16.98 -26.48
N SER A 3 20.35 -15.69 -26.12
CA SER A 3 19.29 -15.07 -25.32
C SER A 3 18.01 -15.11 -26.14
N MET A 4 17.10 -16.04 -25.83
CA MET A 4 15.73 -15.98 -26.34
C MET A 4 15.10 -14.69 -25.80
N ASN A 5 14.83 -13.74 -26.69
CA ASN A 5 14.13 -12.52 -26.34
C ASN A 5 12.64 -12.85 -26.20
N VAL A 6 12.20 -13.08 -24.96
CA VAL A 6 10.80 -13.37 -24.64
C VAL A 6 10.05 -12.03 -24.59
N PRO A 7 9.01 -11.84 -25.41
CA PRO A 7 8.24 -10.60 -25.39
C PRO A 7 7.55 -10.40 -24.04
N GLU A 8 7.31 -9.15 -23.68
CA GLU A 8 6.53 -8.84 -22.48
C GLU A 8 5.06 -9.26 -22.67
N PRO A 9 4.45 -9.88 -21.63
CA PRO A 9 3.05 -10.26 -21.68
C PRO A 9 2.14 -9.02 -21.78
N VAL A 10 1.02 -9.17 -22.49
CA VAL A 10 0.10 -8.06 -22.79
C VAL A 10 -1.06 -8.01 -21.79
N MET A 11 -1.43 -9.15 -21.21
CA MET A 11 -2.57 -9.27 -20.30
C MET A 11 -2.26 -10.22 -19.15
N SER A 12 -2.90 -10.00 -18.00
CA SER A 12 -2.81 -10.86 -16.81
C SER A 12 -4.19 -11.36 -16.39
N LEU A 13 -4.27 -12.63 -16.00
CA LEU A 13 -5.48 -13.26 -15.44
C LEU A 13 -5.18 -13.79 -14.03
N ALA A 14 -6.11 -13.57 -13.09
CA ALA A 14 -6.06 -14.26 -11.81
C ALA A 14 -6.76 -15.61 -11.92
N VAL A 15 -6.10 -16.65 -11.44
CA VAL A 15 -6.58 -18.03 -11.48
C VAL A 15 -6.46 -18.64 -10.10
N GLN A 16 -7.56 -19.20 -9.60
CA GLN A 16 -7.59 -19.87 -8.30
C GLN A 16 -8.29 -21.23 -8.41
N PRO A 17 -7.76 -22.29 -7.76
CA PRO A 17 -8.46 -23.56 -7.70
C PRO A 17 -9.73 -23.43 -6.84
N VAL A 18 -10.84 -24.03 -7.28
CA VAL A 18 -12.10 -24.01 -6.53
C VAL A 18 -11.98 -24.79 -5.22
N SER A 19 -11.22 -25.89 -5.23
CA SER A 19 -10.97 -26.71 -4.04
C SER A 19 -9.52 -26.57 -3.55
N LYS A 20 -9.35 -26.48 -2.23
CA LYS A 20 -8.03 -26.46 -1.58
C LYS A 20 -7.27 -27.77 -1.75
N ASP A 21 -7.98 -28.91 -1.83
CA ASP A 21 -7.38 -30.23 -2.03
C ASP A 21 -6.70 -30.35 -3.41
N SER A 22 -7.20 -29.60 -4.38
CA SER A 22 -6.69 -29.55 -5.76
C SER A 22 -5.44 -28.65 -5.90
N GLY A 23 -5.07 -27.89 -4.86
CA GLY A 23 -3.95 -26.94 -4.91
C GLY A 23 -2.62 -27.58 -5.27
N GLY A 24 -2.37 -28.81 -4.80
CA GLY A 24 -1.14 -29.54 -5.11
C GLY A 24 -1.02 -29.95 -6.58
N GLN A 25 -2.14 -30.28 -7.24
CA GLN A 25 -2.16 -30.61 -8.68
C GLN A 25 -2.11 -29.34 -9.53
N PHE A 26 -2.79 -28.28 -9.10
CA PHE A 26 -2.75 -26.96 -9.72
C PHE A 26 -1.32 -26.40 -9.81
N SER A 27 -0.58 -26.39 -8.70
CA SER A 27 0.81 -25.92 -8.68
C SER A 27 1.74 -26.76 -9.55
N LYS A 28 1.48 -28.08 -9.68
CA LYS A 28 2.23 -28.96 -10.59
C LYS A 28 1.94 -28.64 -12.06
N ALA A 29 0.68 -28.37 -12.41
CA ALA A 29 0.28 -28.00 -13.76
C ALA A 29 0.97 -26.70 -14.20
N LEU A 30 0.89 -25.66 -13.36
CA LEU A 30 1.51 -24.36 -13.61
C LEU A 30 3.03 -24.46 -13.82
N ASN A 31 3.73 -25.19 -12.96
CA ASN A 31 5.17 -25.42 -13.09
C ASN A 31 5.54 -26.18 -14.37
N ARG A 32 4.65 -27.04 -14.88
CA ARG A 32 4.88 -27.74 -16.15
C ARG A 32 4.70 -26.79 -17.32
N PHE A 33 3.65 -25.99 -17.33
CA PHE A 33 3.40 -25.03 -18.40
C PHE A 33 4.49 -23.97 -18.52
N GLN A 34 5.03 -23.51 -17.39
CA GLN A 34 6.18 -22.59 -17.38
C GLN A 34 7.47 -23.20 -17.96
N LYS A 35 7.60 -24.53 -17.96
CA LYS A 35 8.72 -25.24 -18.62
C LYS A 35 8.47 -25.51 -20.09
N GLU A 36 7.20 -25.67 -20.48
CA GLU A 36 6.79 -25.90 -21.87
C GLU A 36 6.85 -24.60 -22.68
N ASP A 37 6.43 -23.48 -22.09
CA ASP A 37 6.38 -22.18 -22.75
C ASP A 37 7.11 -21.10 -21.91
N PRO A 38 8.22 -20.53 -22.41
CA PRO A 38 8.95 -19.47 -21.73
C PRO A 38 8.19 -18.13 -21.64
N THR A 39 7.13 -17.95 -22.44
CA THR A 39 6.24 -16.78 -22.38
C THR A 39 5.23 -16.89 -21.23
N PHE A 40 4.92 -18.11 -20.79
CA PHE A 40 4.00 -18.36 -19.69
C PHE A 40 4.72 -18.23 -18.35
N ARG A 41 4.45 -17.14 -17.64
CA ARG A 41 4.98 -16.91 -16.30
C ARG A 41 3.87 -17.02 -15.27
N VAL A 42 4.25 -17.33 -14.04
CA VAL A 42 3.32 -17.40 -12.91
C VAL A 42 3.87 -16.52 -11.80
N GLY A 43 3.04 -15.61 -11.32
CA GLY A 43 3.31 -14.77 -10.16
C GLY A 43 2.30 -15.05 -9.06
N LEU A 44 2.73 -14.93 -7.80
CA LEU A 44 1.82 -14.83 -6.67
C LEU A 44 1.77 -13.37 -6.25
N ASP A 45 0.59 -12.79 -6.23
CA ASP A 45 0.41 -11.44 -5.72
C ASP A 45 0.42 -11.45 -4.18
N PRO A 46 1.35 -10.74 -3.52
CA PRO A 46 1.51 -10.79 -2.07
C PRO A 46 0.38 -10.09 -1.29
N GLU A 47 -0.37 -9.20 -1.93
CA GLU A 47 -1.45 -8.44 -1.28
C GLU A 47 -2.79 -9.19 -1.32
N SER A 48 -3.15 -9.72 -2.49
CA SER A 48 -4.40 -10.47 -2.69
C SER A 48 -4.26 -11.96 -2.42
N GLY A 49 -3.03 -12.49 -2.39
CA GLY A 49 -2.76 -13.94 -2.31
C GLY A 49 -3.25 -14.70 -3.55
N GLN A 50 -3.56 -14.00 -4.64
CA GLN A 50 -4.02 -14.60 -5.89
C GLN A 50 -2.84 -15.05 -6.74
N THR A 51 -3.01 -16.19 -7.43
CA THR A 51 -2.07 -16.62 -8.46
C THR A 51 -2.40 -15.88 -9.75
N ILE A 52 -1.48 -15.05 -10.22
CA ILE A 52 -1.59 -14.27 -11.45
C ILE A 52 -0.79 -14.95 -12.55
N ILE A 53 -1.43 -15.10 -13.70
CA ILE A 53 -0.87 -15.70 -14.90
C ILE A 53 -0.85 -14.64 -16.00
N PRO A 54 0.29 -13.97 -16.23
CA PRO A 54 0.50 -13.15 -17.42
C PRO A 54 0.55 -13.98 -18.70
N GLY A 55 0.00 -13.45 -19.79
CA GLY A 55 0.00 -14.06 -21.10
C GLY A 55 -0.04 -13.02 -22.24
N MET A 56 0.13 -13.50 -23.47
CA MET A 56 0.15 -12.65 -24.66
C MET A 56 -1.24 -12.19 -25.11
N GLY A 57 -2.31 -12.81 -24.61
CA GLY A 57 -3.68 -12.44 -24.94
C GLY A 57 -4.70 -13.37 -24.27
N GLU A 58 -5.98 -13.06 -24.44
CA GLU A 58 -7.11 -13.80 -23.83
C GLU A 58 -7.13 -15.28 -24.28
N LEU A 59 -7.06 -15.53 -25.59
CA LEU A 59 -7.06 -16.89 -26.15
C LEU A 59 -5.93 -17.76 -25.61
N HIS A 60 -4.74 -17.17 -25.41
CA HIS A 60 -3.58 -17.88 -24.87
C HIS A 60 -3.89 -18.42 -23.47
N LEU A 61 -4.48 -17.58 -22.63
CA LEU A 61 -4.79 -17.89 -21.24
C LEU A 61 -5.97 -18.86 -21.14
N ASP A 62 -6.99 -18.72 -22.00
CA ASP A 62 -8.14 -19.64 -22.07
C ASP A 62 -7.72 -21.07 -22.40
N ILE A 63 -6.79 -21.24 -23.35
CA ILE A 63 -6.25 -22.57 -23.71
C ILE A 63 -5.57 -23.21 -22.48
N TYR A 64 -4.78 -22.47 -21.71
CA TYR A 64 -4.14 -23.00 -20.52
C TYR A 64 -5.14 -23.36 -19.42
N VAL A 65 -6.18 -22.55 -19.22
CA VAL A 65 -7.26 -22.85 -18.27
C VAL A 65 -8.00 -24.13 -18.66
N GLU A 66 -8.30 -24.31 -19.95
CA GLU A 66 -8.87 -25.57 -20.45
C GLU A 66 -7.93 -26.76 -20.24
N ARG A 67 -6.61 -26.59 -20.49
CA ARG A 67 -5.62 -27.66 -20.26
C ARG A 67 -5.55 -28.07 -18.80
N ILE A 68 -5.60 -27.12 -17.86
CA ILE A 68 -5.67 -27.43 -16.41
C ILE A 68 -6.90 -28.28 -16.12
N ARG A 69 -8.05 -27.91 -16.67
CA ARG A 69 -9.31 -28.63 -16.45
C ARG A 69 -9.30 -30.03 -17.05
N ARG A 70 -8.76 -30.19 -18.26
CA ARG A 70 -8.78 -31.47 -19.01
C ARG A 70 -7.66 -32.42 -18.59
N GLU A 71 -6.43 -31.94 -18.48
CA GLU A 71 -5.25 -32.78 -18.19
C GLU A 71 -5.14 -33.09 -16.69
N TYR A 72 -5.38 -32.10 -15.84
CA TYR A 72 -5.18 -32.21 -14.39
C TYR A 72 -6.47 -32.39 -13.61
N LYS A 73 -7.64 -32.32 -14.26
CA LYS A 73 -8.98 -32.46 -13.62
C LYS A 73 -9.18 -31.49 -12.46
N VAL A 74 -8.55 -30.31 -12.54
CA VAL A 74 -8.70 -29.24 -11.55
C VAL A 74 -9.67 -28.20 -12.09
N GLU A 75 -10.75 -27.93 -11.35
CA GLU A 75 -11.60 -26.78 -11.63
C GLU A 75 -10.94 -25.52 -11.08
N ALA A 76 -10.67 -24.57 -11.98
CA ALA A 76 -10.09 -23.28 -11.66
C ALA A 76 -11.07 -22.16 -12.02
N THR A 77 -11.26 -21.22 -11.10
CA THR A 77 -12.00 -19.98 -11.33
C THR A 77 -11.06 -18.98 -11.96
N VAL A 78 -11.51 -18.37 -13.06
CA VAL A 78 -10.80 -17.30 -13.76
C VAL A 78 -11.46 -15.96 -13.47
N GLY A 79 -10.64 -14.94 -13.26
CA GLY A 79 -11.10 -13.58 -13.03
C GLY A 79 -10.04 -12.54 -13.41
N LYS A 80 -10.47 -11.29 -13.52
CA LYS A 80 -9.50 -10.19 -13.66
C LYS A 80 -8.68 -10.12 -12.37
N PRO A 81 -7.34 -9.98 -12.44
CA PRO A 81 -6.52 -9.85 -11.27
C PRO A 81 -6.97 -8.64 -10.45
N CYS A 82 -6.96 -8.79 -9.13
CA CYS A 82 -7.11 -7.64 -8.25
C CYS A 82 -6.01 -6.64 -8.58
N VAL A 83 -6.42 -5.42 -8.88
CA VAL A 83 -5.53 -4.32 -9.24
C VAL A 83 -5.08 -3.70 -7.92
N ASN A 84 -3.78 -3.77 -7.62
CA ASN A 84 -3.25 -3.12 -6.42
C ASN A 84 -3.23 -1.62 -6.67
N PHE A 85 -4.27 -0.96 -6.18
CA PHE A 85 -4.34 0.49 -6.19
C PHE A 85 -3.50 1.05 -5.05
N ARG A 86 -2.91 2.21 -5.30
CA ARG A 86 -2.30 3.07 -4.29
C ARG A 86 -2.95 4.44 -4.35
N GLU A 87 -3.06 5.08 -3.21
CA GLU A 87 -3.55 6.45 -3.11
C GLU A 87 -2.37 7.42 -3.11
N THR A 88 -2.56 8.60 -3.66
CA THR A 88 -1.62 9.71 -3.52
C THR A 88 -2.39 11.02 -3.44
N ILE A 89 -1.82 12.01 -2.76
CA ILE A 89 -2.36 13.37 -2.77
C ILE A 89 -1.89 14.08 -4.03
N THR A 90 -2.61 15.11 -4.47
CA THR A 90 -2.19 15.93 -5.63
C THR A 90 -1.90 17.37 -5.27
N GLN A 91 -2.36 17.82 -4.10
CA GLN A 91 -2.20 19.18 -3.61
C GLN A 91 -1.61 19.14 -2.21
N ARG A 92 -0.89 20.19 -1.86
CA ARG A 92 -0.42 20.39 -0.49
C ARG A 92 -1.61 20.68 0.42
N ALA A 93 -1.63 20.05 1.58
CA ALA A 93 -2.61 20.34 2.62
C ALA A 93 -1.98 20.41 4.01
N GLU A 94 -2.51 21.29 4.82
CA GLU A 94 -2.02 21.55 6.17
C GLU A 94 -2.87 20.80 7.19
N PHE A 95 -2.23 20.27 8.23
CA PHE A 95 -2.89 19.65 9.37
C PHE A 95 -2.49 20.33 10.66
N ASP A 96 -3.48 20.47 11.53
CA ASP A 96 -3.30 20.83 12.94
C ASP A 96 -4.19 19.91 13.75
N TYR A 97 -3.56 18.99 14.48
CA TYR A 97 -4.28 18.02 15.29
C TYR A 97 -3.78 18.00 16.72
N LEU A 98 -4.72 18.21 17.64
CA LEU A 98 -4.50 18.12 19.08
C LEU A 98 -5.13 16.83 19.61
N HIS A 99 -4.28 15.88 20.01
CA HIS A 99 -4.70 14.72 20.78
C HIS A 99 -4.68 15.06 22.27
N LYS A 100 -5.86 15.17 22.89
CA LYS A 100 -6.02 15.33 24.33
C LYS A 100 -6.98 14.28 24.88
N LYS A 101 -6.49 13.35 25.69
CA LYS A 101 -7.33 12.43 26.48
C LYS A 101 -6.90 12.50 27.94
N GLN A 102 -7.86 12.81 28.81
CA GLN A 102 -7.66 12.87 30.25
C GLN A 102 -8.70 11.96 30.92
N SER A 103 -8.32 10.71 31.15
CA SER A 103 -9.16 9.72 31.82
C SER A 103 -8.61 9.43 33.20
N GLY A 104 -8.81 10.33 34.17
CA GLY A 104 -8.56 10.12 35.62
C GLY A 104 -7.13 9.71 36.08
N GLY A 105 -6.21 9.37 35.18
CA GLY A 105 -4.83 8.95 35.41
C GLY A 105 -3.83 9.75 34.56
N GLN A 106 -2.70 9.14 34.14
CA GLN A 106 -1.71 9.83 33.30
C GLN A 106 -2.37 10.44 32.05
N GLY A 107 -2.27 11.75 31.90
CA GLY A 107 -2.82 12.47 30.75
C GLY A 107 -2.12 12.06 29.46
N GLN A 108 -2.87 12.09 28.36
CA GLN A 108 -2.33 12.02 27.01
C GLN A 108 -2.51 13.38 26.36
N TYR A 109 -1.41 14.05 26.08
CA TYR A 109 -1.37 15.31 25.36
C TYR A 109 -0.30 15.27 24.27
N GLY A 110 -0.68 15.60 23.05
CA GLY A 110 0.25 15.84 21.95
C GLY A 110 -0.45 16.61 20.85
N ARG A 111 0.15 17.72 20.42
CA ARG A 111 -0.30 18.47 19.24
C ARG A 111 0.76 18.40 18.16
N VAL A 112 0.35 18.08 16.94
CA VAL A 112 1.20 18.05 15.75
C VAL A 112 0.64 19.02 14.71
N ILE A 113 1.51 19.87 14.16
CA ILE A 113 1.17 20.85 13.14
C ILE A 113 2.17 20.70 12.00
N GLY A 114 1.65 20.65 10.78
CA GLY A 114 2.48 20.45 9.62
C GLY A 114 1.69 20.51 8.33
N TYR A 115 2.33 20.05 7.27
CA TYR A 115 1.67 19.88 5.99
C TYR A 115 2.13 18.60 5.31
N VAL A 116 1.27 18.09 4.44
CA VAL A 116 1.55 16.97 3.55
C VAL A 116 1.57 17.51 2.12
N GLU A 117 2.54 17.10 1.32
CA GLU A 117 2.65 17.45 -0.09
C GLU A 117 2.96 16.22 -0.95
N PRO A 118 2.51 16.19 -2.21
CA PRO A 118 2.85 15.11 -3.13
C PRO A 118 4.33 15.13 -3.47
N LEU A 119 4.93 13.94 -3.53
CA LEU A 119 6.27 13.80 -4.09
C LEU A 119 6.24 13.92 -5.62
N PRO A 120 7.29 14.49 -6.24
CA PRO A 120 7.38 14.54 -7.68
C PRO A 120 7.42 13.12 -8.29
N PRO A 121 6.80 12.92 -9.47
CA PRO A 121 6.80 11.63 -10.14
C PRO A 121 8.23 11.19 -10.45
N GLY A 122 8.62 10.00 -9.99
CA GLY A 122 9.97 9.46 -10.14
C GLY A 122 10.88 9.60 -8.91
N SER A 123 10.35 10.07 -7.77
CA SER A 123 11.09 10.00 -6.51
C SER A 123 11.47 8.54 -6.17
N PRO A 124 12.71 8.27 -5.72
CA PRO A 124 13.12 6.93 -5.30
C PRO A 124 12.42 6.47 -4.02
N THR A 125 11.89 7.41 -3.23
CA THR A 125 11.20 7.14 -1.96
C THR A 125 9.70 7.32 -2.11
N LYS A 126 8.95 6.33 -1.60
CA LYS A 126 7.48 6.32 -1.58
C LYS A 126 6.88 7.14 -0.43
N PHE A 127 7.66 7.39 0.61
CA PHE A 127 7.26 8.18 1.77
C PHE A 127 8.48 8.95 2.28
N GLU A 128 8.34 10.26 2.41
CA GLU A 128 9.39 11.14 2.94
C GLU A 128 8.86 11.88 4.18
N PHE A 129 9.66 11.90 5.25
CA PHE A 129 9.35 12.64 6.46
C PHE A 129 10.42 13.70 6.68
N GLU A 130 10.00 14.96 6.77
CA GLU A 130 10.87 16.09 7.02
C GLU A 130 10.50 16.75 8.34
N ASN A 131 11.49 16.96 9.19
CA ASN A 131 11.31 17.63 10.46
C ASN A 131 11.85 19.06 10.37
N MET A 132 10.95 20.04 10.36
CA MET A 132 11.22 21.47 10.30
C MET A 132 10.87 22.19 11.62
N LEU A 133 10.81 21.45 12.74
CA LEU A 133 10.50 22.02 14.05
C LEU A 133 11.46 23.15 14.43
N VAL A 134 10.91 24.32 14.73
CA VAL A 134 11.66 25.48 15.20
C VAL A 134 11.62 25.51 16.74
N GLY A 135 12.70 25.11 17.40
CA GLY A 135 12.86 25.17 18.85
C GLY A 135 12.57 23.85 19.58
N GLN A 136 12.18 23.92 20.86
CA GLN A 136 11.89 22.74 21.71
C GLN A 136 10.40 22.48 21.91
N ALA A 137 9.56 22.84 20.93
CA ALA A 137 8.11 22.65 21.01
C ALA A 137 7.71 21.18 21.24
N ILE A 138 8.44 20.26 20.61
CA ILE A 138 8.37 18.81 20.82
C ILE A 138 9.79 18.30 21.14
N PRO A 139 10.00 17.59 22.26
CA PRO A 139 11.28 16.94 22.54
C PRO A 139 11.69 15.96 21.44
N SER A 140 12.97 15.96 21.07
CA SER A 140 13.49 15.14 19.97
C SER A 140 13.33 13.64 20.18
N SER A 141 13.15 13.20 21.44
CA SER A 141 12.81 11.82 21.81
C SER A 141 11.49 11.33 21.20
N PHE A 142 10.53 12.23 20.93
CA PHE A 142 9.21 11.88 20.41
C PHE A 142 9.13 11.89 18.87
N ILE A 143 10.10 12.47 18.17
CA ILE A 143 10.11 12.56 16.70
C ILE A 143 10.01 11.17 16.04
N PRO A 144 10.76 10.13 16.48
CA PRO A 144 10.64 8.80 15.90
C PRO A 144 9.26 8.16 16.09
N ALA A 145 8.56 8.50 17.19
CA ALA A 145 7.20 8.02 17.43
C ALA A 145 6.18 8.70 16.51
N ILE A 146 6.38 9.99 16.22
CA ILE A 146 5.58 10.76 15.25
C ILE A 146 5.78 10.21 13.84
N GLU A 147 7.02 9.99 13.41
CA GLU A 147 7.33 9.41 12.09
C GLU A 147 6.67 8.04 11.92
N LYS A 148 6.75 7.17 12.94
CA LYS A 148 6.07 5.87 12.93
C LYS A 148 4.55 6.04 12.83
N GLY A 149 3.98 7.02 13.51
CA GLY A 149 2.55 7.33 13.42
C GLY A 149 2.13 7.74 12.00
N PHE A 150 2.89 8.60 11.33
CA PHE A 150 2.61 8.98 9.95
C PHE A 150 2.73 7.80 8.97
N LYS A 151 3.76 6.95 9.13
CA LYS A 151 3.89 5.73 8.30
C LYS A 151 2.73 4.77 8.50
N GLU A 152 2.26 4.60 9.73
CA GLU A 152 1.12 3.74 10.03
C GLU A 152 -0.18 4.29 9.44
N ALA A 153 -0.41 5.60 9.54
CA ALA A 153 -1.55 6.24 8.89
C ALA A 153 -1.48 6.18 7.36
N ALA A 154 -0.29 6.26 6.77
CA ALA A 154 -0.11 6.10 5.33
C ALA A 154 -0.44 4.67 4.85
N ASN A 155 -0.39 3.64 5.70
CA ASN A 155 -0.76 2.29 5.28
C ASN A 155 -2.27 2.10 5.09
N SER A 156 -3.11 3.01 5.59
CA SER A 156 -4.57 2.93 5.51
C SER A 156 -5.12 4.20 4.86
N GLY A 157 -5.31 4.14 3.54
CA GLY A 157 -5.89 5.22 2.75
C GLY A 157 -7.35 5.50 3.09
N SER A 158 -7.82 6.68 2.70
CA SER A 158 -9.17 7.15 3.06
C SER A 158 -10.22 6.81 2.00
N LEU A 159 -9.83 6.56 0.75
CA LEU A 159 -10.76 6.44 -0.37
C LEU A 159 -11.17 4.98 -0.62
N ILE A 160 -10.18 4.09 -0.63
CA ILE A 160 -10.32 2.66 -0.95
C ILE A 160 -9.60 1.77 0.08
N GLU A 161 -9.17 2.33 1.22
CA GLU A 161 -8.42 1.62 2.29
C GLU A 161 -7.08 1.02 1.83
N HIS A 162 -6.60 1.42 0.64
CA HIS A 162 -5.28 1.04 0.15
C HIS A 162 -4.20 2.00 0.65
N PRO A 163 -2.94 1.57 0.76
CA PRO A 163 -1.88 2.42 1.27
C PRO A 163 -1.62 3.63 0.37
N VAL A 164 -1.36 4.76 1.02
CA VAL A 164 -1.02 6.05 0.44
C VAL A 164 0.50 6.10 0.23
N GLU A 165 0.91 6.29 -1.02
CA GLU A 165 2.30 6.38 -1.45
C GLU A 165 2.57 7.70 -2.21
N ASN A 166 3.85 8.01 -2.40
CA ASN A 166 4.36 9.25 -2.99
C ASN A 166 3.97 10.52 -2.21
N ILE A 167 4.08 10.48 -0.89
CA ILE A 167 3.78 11.62 -0.04
C ILE A 167 5.00 12.06 0.76
N ARG A 168 5.14 13.38 0.93
CA ARG A 168 6.04 13.98 1.89
C ARG A 168 5.23 14.59 3.02
N VAL A 169 5.59 14.25 4.26
CA VAL A 169 5.01 14.84 5.47
C VAL A 169 6.06 15.73 6.11
N VAL A 170 5.74 17.02 6.26
CA VAL A 170 6.61 18.01 6.89
C VAL A 170 6.01 18.42 8.22
N LEU A 171 6.75 18.18 9.30
CA LEU A 171 6.38 18.63 10.64
C LEU A 171 6.98 20.03 10.87
N THR A 172 6.12 21.05 11.01
CA THR A 172 6.57 22.44 11.15
C THR A 172 6.52 22.92 12.60
N ASP A 173 5.49 22.52 13.34
CA ASP A 173 5.27 22.99 14.70
C ASP A 173 4.50 21.94 15.52
N GLY A 174 4.37 22.17 16.82
CA GLY A 174 3.59 21.32 17.69
C GLY A 174 3.53 21.84 19.11
N ALA A 175 2.85 21.10 19.98
CA ALA A 175 2.83 21.41 21.39
C ALA A 175 2.97 20.15 22.22
N SER A 176 3.82 20.24 23.24
CA SER A 176 3.99 19.23 24.28
C SER A 176 3.56 19.81 25.63
N HIS A 177 3.21 18.92 26.56
CA HIS A 177 2.93 19.29 27.95
C HIS A 177 3.90 18.53 28.86
N ALA A 178 4.52 19.20 29.82
CA ALA A 178 5.63 18.62 30.59
C ALA A 178 5.25 17.38 31.43
N VAL A 179 3.98 17.27 31.82
CA VAL A 179 3.50 16.22 32.75
C VAL A 179 2.61 15.19 32.06
N ASP A 180 1.98 15.56 30.94
CA ASP A 180 0.97 14.74 30.25
C ASP A 180 1.40 14.29 28.84
N CYS A 181 2.69 14.46 28.50
CA CYS A 181 3.22 13.99 27.22
C CYS A 181 3.54 12.49 27.27
N SER A 182 3.13 11.78 26.23
CA SER A 182 3.40 10.35 26.04
C SER A 182 3.80 10.11 24.59
N GLU A 183 4.72 9.17 24.35
CA GLU A 183 5.05 8.71 22.99
C GLU A 183 3.80 8.25 22.23
N LEU A 184 2.89 7.56 22.93
CA LEU A 184 1.63 7.09 22.34
C LEU A 184 0.71 8.26 21.97
N ALA A 185 0.70 9.32 22.77
CA ALA A 185 -0.12 10.50 22.49
C ALA A 185 0.34 11.20 21.20
N PHE A 186 1.65 11.37 21.01
CA PHE A 186 2.23 11.93 19.79
C PHE A 186 2.05 11.03 18.57
N LYS A 187 2.20 9.72 18.74
CA LYS A 187 1.94 8.75 17.67
C LYS A 187 0.47 8.83 17.20
N LEU A 188 -0.48 8.84 18.14
CA LEU A 188 -1.90 8.98 17.83
C LEU A 188 -2.22 10.33 17.22
N ALA A 189 -1.62 11.42 17.72
CA ALA A 189 -1.78 12.76 17.14
C ALA A 189 -1.34 12.79 15.67
N ALA A 190 -0.20 12.17 15.34
CA ALA A 190 0.28 12.04 13.96
C ALA A 190 -0.69 11.23 13.08
N ILE A 191 -1.19 10.10 13.59
CA ILE A 191 -2.14 9.25 12.87
C ILE A 191 -3.41 10.02 12.54
N TYR A 192 -4.08 10.57 13.56
CA TYR A 192 -5.34 11.28 13.37
C TYR A 192 -5.15 12.60 12.61
N GLY A 193 -4.01 13.27 12.75
CA GLY A 193 -3.69 14.47 11.98
C GLY A 193 -3.62 14.19 10.48
N LEU A 194 -2.90 13.13 10.08
CA LEU A 194 -2.82 12.74 8.67
C LEU A 194 -4.18 12.24 8.16
N LEU A 195 -4.87 11.40 8.93
CA LEU A 195 -6.20 10.92 8.58
C LEU A 195 -7.21 12.05 8.42
N THR A 196 -7.15 13.10 9.22
CA THR A 196 -8.06 14.25 9.10
C THR A 196 -7.88 14.94 7.75
N VAL A 197 -6.64 15.05 7.28
CA VAL A 197 -6.34 15.63 5.96
C VAL A 197 -6.76 14.72 4.82
N LEU A 198 -6.53 13.41 4.95
CA LEU A 198 -6.95 12.42 3.94
C LEU A 198 -8.50 12.32 3.84
N HIS A 199 -9.21 12.35 4.97
CA HIS A 199 -10.67 12.37 4.99
C HIS A 199 -11.26 13.72 4.59
N GLY A 200 -10.50 14.81 4.77
CA GLY A 200 -10.85 16.16 4.38
C GLY A 200 -10.80 16.36 2.87
N ARG A 201 -11.69 15.68 2.12
CA ARG A 201 -11.78 15.62 0.64
C ARG A 201 -11.76 16.96 -0.11
N LYS A 202 -11.90 18.10 0.58
CA LYS A 202 -11.80 19.44 -0.01
C LYS A 202 -10.40 20.04 0.05
N ALA A 203 -9.52 19.54 0.92
CA ALA A 203 -8.18 20.07 1.14
C ALA A 203 -7.10 19.34 0.31
N CYS A 204 -7.31 18.06 -0.01
CA CYS A 204 -6.44 17.31 -0.92
C CYS A 204 -7.29 16.58 -1.96
N ASP A 205 -7.04 16.82 -3.24
CA ASP A 205 -7.57 15.95 -4.29
C ASP A 205 -6.72 14.65 -4.29
N ILE A 206 -7.33 13.52 -3.92
CA ILE A 206 -6.68 12.21 -3.79
C ILE A 206 -6.88 11.45 -5.10
N ARG A 207 -5.79 10.94 -5.68
CA ARG A 207 -5.82 10.10 -6.87
C ARG A 207 -5.40 8.68 -6.55
N THR A 208 -6.03 7.73 -7.21
CA THR A 208 -5.60 6.34 -7.22
C THR A 208 -4.76 6.07 -8.47
N TYR A 209 -3.67 5.34 -8.31
CA TYR A 209 -2.88 4.84 -9.43
C TYR A 209 -2.63 3.35 -9.27
N TYR A 210 -2.51 2.67 -10.41
CA TYR A 210 -2.20 1.25 -10.46
C TYR A 210 -0.70 1.04 -10.28
N VAL A 211 -0.33 0.12 -9.39
CA VAL A 211 1.03 -0.43 -9.32
C VAL A 211 0.98 -1.82 -9.94
N GLY A 212 1.55 -1.95 -11.13
CA GLY A 212 1.69 -3.20 -11.89
C GLY A 212 3.13 -3.48 -12.25
#